data_AF-A0A382TUT7-F1
#
_entry.id   AF-A0A382TUT7-F1
#
_cell.length_a   1.000
_cell.length_b   1.000
_cell.length_c   1.000
_cell.angle_alpha   90.00
_cell.angle_beta   90.00
_cell.angle_gamma   90.00
#
_symmetry.space_group_name_H-M   'P 1'
#
loop_
_entity.id
_entity.type
_entity.pdbx_description
1 polymer ?
#
loop_
_entity_poly.entity_id
_entity_poly.type
_entity_poly.pdbx_seq_one_letter_code
_entity_poly.pdbx_strand_id
1 'polypeptide(L)' 'MAKTASKFQSDIRITSQYAKANGKNIMSLLLLQASFHSKINVQVSGEDEVLAMKTIVCLVENRFGEEE' A
#
# COMPACT_ATOMS: atom_id res chain seq x y z
N MET A 1 5.99 2.19 -2.35
CA MET A 1 5.09 1.68 -1.29
C MET A 1 5.79 0.88 -0.20
N ALA A 2 6.43 -0.25 -0.52
CA ALA A 2 7.07 -1.16 0.45
C ALA A 2 7.97 -0.45 1.48
N LYS A 3 8.87 0.41 1.01
CA LYS A 3 9.76 1.21 1.88
C LYS A 3 9.01 2.08 2.90
N THR A 4 7.86 2.64 2.52
CA THR A 4 7.04 3.47 3.41
C THR A 4 6.26 2.60 4.39
N ALA A 5 5.65 1.52 3.92
CA ALA A 5 4.90 0.58 4.74
C ALA A 5 5.78 -0.09 5.82
N SER A 6 7.04 -0.41 5.50
CA SER A 6 7.97 -1.05 6.43
C SER A 6 8.42 -0.15 7.59
N LYS A 7 8.08 1.16 7.58
CA LYS A 7 8.33 2.07 8.71
C LYS A 7 7.34 1.90 9.85
N PHE A 8 6.21 1.24 9.60
CA PHE A 8 5.12 1.08 10.56
C PHE A 8 5.15 -0.31 11.17
N GLN A 9 4.69 -0.43 12.42
CA GLN A 9 4.51 -1.72 13.10
C GLN A 9 3.27 -2.44 12.56
N SER A 10 2.22 -1.70 12.21
CA SER A 10 0.96 -2.23 11.69
C SER A 10 1.12 -3.18 10.52
N ASP A 11 0.27 -4.21 10.47
CA ASP A 11 0.12 -5.03 9.26
C ASP A 11 -0.60 -4.21 8.20
N ILE A 12 -0.05 -4.17 6.99
CA ILE A 12 -0.60 -3.38 5.87
C ILE A 12 -0.90 -4.36 4.75
N ARG A 13 -2.19 -4.50 4.41
CA ARG A 13 -2.67 -5.37 3.34
C ARG A 13 -3.29 -4.57 2.22
N ILE A 14 -2.99 -4.98 1.00
CA ILE A 14 -3.51 -4.35 -0.20
C ILE A 14 -4.23 -5.40 -1.02
N THR A 15 -5.45 -5.10 -1.42
CA THR A 15 -6.28 -6.02 -2.20
C THR A 15 -6.72 -5.30 -3.47
N SER A 16 -6.40 -5.87 -4.63
CA SER A 16 -7.01 -5.51 -5.90
C SER A 16 -8.17 -6.46 -6.20
N GLN A 17 -8.84 -6.28 -7.33
CA GLN A 17 -9.85 -7.24 -7.80
C GLN A 17 -9.27 -8.65 -8.03
N TYR A 18 -7.98 -8.74 -8.33
CA TYR A 18 -7.33 -9.98 -8.79
C TYR A 18 -6.46 -10.65 -7.72
N ALA A 19 -5.90 -9.87 -6.79
CA ALA A 19 -4.89 -10.36 -5.88
C ALA A 19 -4.87 -9.63 -4.54
N LYS A 20 -4.21 -10.26 -3.55
CA LYS A 20 -3.88 -9.68 -2.26
C LYS A 20 -2.36 -9.63 -2.10
N ALA A 21 -1.85 -8.54 -1.56
CA ALA A 21 -0.45 -8.31 -1.32
C ALA A 21 -0.19 -7.78 0.09
N ASN A 22 1.02 -8.02 0.59
CA ASN A 22 1.52 -7.38 1.79
C ASN A 22 2.19 -6.05 1.39
N GLY A 23 1.69 -4.95 1.96
CA GLY A 23 2.17 -3.60 1.69
C GLY A 23 3.65 -3.40 1.98
N LYS A 24 4.27 -4.24 2.84
CA LYS A 24 5.69 -4.21 3.21
C LYS A 24 6.59 -5.05 2.29
N ASN A 25 6.02 -5.96 1.50
CA ASN A 25 6.79 -6.86 0.63
C ASN A 25 6.66 -6.44 -0.84
N ILE A 26 7.76 -5.93 -1.41
CA ILE A 26 7.83 -5.46 -2.80
C ILE A 26 7.44 -6.55 -3.82
N MET A 27 7.83 -7.81 -3.60
CA MET A 27 7.50 -8.89 -4.52
C MET A 27 5.99 -9.13 -4.57
N SER A 28 5.32 -9.10 -3.41
CA SER A 28 3.87 -9.28 -3.35
C SER A 28 3.11 -8.13 -4.02
N LEU A 29 3.66 -6.91 -3.98
CA LEU A 29 3.08 -5.74 -4.64
C LEU A 29 3.19 -5.81 -6.16
N LEU A 30 4.30 -6.33 -6.69
CA LEU A 30 4.47 -6.55 -8.14
C LEU A 30 3.44 -7.56 -8.67
N LEU A 31 3.11 -8.58 -7.86
CA LEU A 31 2.09 -9.60 -8.18
C LEU A 31 0.65 -9.10 -8.02
N LEU A 32 0.43 -7.94 -7.40
CA LEU A 32 -0.91 -7.36 -7.19
C LEU A 32 -1.62 -7.05 -8.53
N GLN A 33 -0.85 -6.99 -9.64
CA GLN A 33 -1.33 -6.71 -11.00
C GLN A 33 -2.29 -5.51 -11.06
N ALA A 34 -2.05 -4.54 -10.18
CA ALA A 34 -2.81 -3.30 -10.11
C ALA A 34 -2.28 -2.38 -11.21
N SER A 35 -2.89 -2.45 -12.39
CA SER A 35 -2.61 -1.53 -13.49
C SER A 35 -3.07 -0.11 -13.13
N PHE A 36 -2.51 0.88 -13.83
CA PHE A 36 -2.94 2.27 -13.74
C PHE A 36 -4.47 2.37 -13.96
N HIS A 37 -5.18 3.10 -13.10
CA HIS A 37 -6.66 3.16 -12.96
C HIS A 37 -7.36 2.00 -12.24
N SER A 38 -6.64 1.02 -11.70
CA SER A 38 -7.28 -0.01 -10.87
C SER A 38 -7.65 0.52 -9.47
N LYS A 39 -8.80 0.06 -8.96
CA LYS A 39 -9.18 0.31 -7.56
C LYS A 39 -8.47 -0.71 -6.67
N ILE A 40 -7.82 -0.21 -5.62
CA ILE A 40 -7.23 -1.03 -4.57
C ILE A 40 -7.91 -0.71 -3.24
N ASN A 41 -8.05 -1.74 -2.41
CA ASN A 41 -8.44 -1.60 -1.01
C ASN A 41 -7.19 -1.72 -0.15
N VAL A 42 -7.00 -0.77 0.76
CA VAL A 42 -5.93 -0.78 1.76
C VAL A 42 -6.56 -1.09 3.10
N GLN A 43 -6.03 -2.09 3.80
CA GLN A 43 -6.35 -2.40 5.19
C GLN A 43 -5.10 -2.26 6.02
N VAL A 44 -5.22 -1.60 7.16
CA VAL A 44 -4.14 -1.43 8.11
C VAL A 44 -4.65 -1.82 9.48
N SER A 45 -3.85 -2.58 10.24
CA SER A 45 -4.21 -3.00 11.59
C SER A 45 -2.98 -3.04 12.49
N GLY A 46 -3.05 -2.36 13.64
CA GLY A 46 -1.96 -2.29 14.60
C GLY A 46 -1.92 -0.96 15.37
N GLU A 47 -0.90 -0.81 16.22
CA GLU A 47 -0.79 0.33 17.15
C GLU A 47 -0.64 1.69 16.45
N ASP A 48 -0.05 1.70 15.26
CA ASP A 48 0.16 2.90 14.43
C ASP A 48 -0.77 2.93 13.20
N GLU A 49 -1.89 2.22 13.23
CA GLU A 49 -2.75 2.00 12.05
C GLU A 49 -3.28 3.29 11.42
N VAL A 50 -3.64 4.27 12.24
CA VAL A 50 -4.19 5.56 11.78
C VAL A 50 -3.12 6.34 11.01
N LEU A 51 -1.90 6.39 11.55
CA LEU A 51 -0.78 7.11 10.94
C LEU A 51 -0.30 6.39 9.67
N ALA A 52 -0.22 5.05 9.73
CA ALA A 52 0.14 4.21 8.61
C ALA A 52 -0.87 4.35 7.47
N MET A 53 -2.17 4.26 7.74
CA MET A 53 -3.23 4.45 6.74
C MET A 53 -3.10 5.82 6.06
N LYS A 54 -3.01 6.90 6.85
CA LYS A 54 -2.89 8.27 6.33
C LYS A 54 -1.66 8.44 5.45
N THR A 55 -0.52 7.91 5.88
CA THR A 55 0.74 8.00 5.13
C THR A 55 0.67 7.20 3.83
N ILE A 56 0.08 6.01 3.86
CA ILE A 56 -0.09 5.17 2.67
C ILE A 56 -1.04 5.81 1.66
N VAL A 57 -2.17 6.35 2.11
CA VAL A 57 -3.12 7.06 1.22
C VAL A 57 -2.44 8.26 0.57
N CYS A 58 -1.76 9.10 1.36
CA CYS A 58 -1.03 10.26 0.84
C CYS A 58 0.07 9.85 -0.17
N LEU A 59 0.74 8.72 0.05
CA LEU A 59 1.72 8.20 -0.91
C LEU A 59 1.07 7.81 -2.25
N VAL A 60 -0.10 7.17 -2.22
CA VAL A 60 -0.83 6.76 -3.43
C VAL A 60 -1.39 7.99 -4.17
N GLU A 61 -1.94 8.96 -3.44
CA GLU A 61 -2.45 10.22 -4.01
C GLU A 61 -1.33 11.03 -4.70
N ASN A 62 -0.13 11.04 -4.10
CA ASN A 62 1.06 11.66 -4.67
C ASN A 62 1.78 10.78 -5.70
N ARG A 63 1.13 9.76 -6.28
CA ARG A 63 1.70 8.86 -7.30
C ARG A 63 3.07 8.29 -6.91
N PHE A 64 3.21 7.89 -5.65
CA PHE A 64 4.46 7.38 -5.07
C PHE A 64 5.65 8.34 -5.10
N GLY A 65 5.42 9.64 -5.35
CA GLY A 65 6.45 10.65 -5.51
C GLY A 65 7.07 10.71 -6.91
N GLU A 66 6.40 10.12 -7.91
CA GLU A 66 6.80 10.22 -9.31
C GLU A 66 6.13 11.45 -9.96
N GLU A 67 6.96 12.37 -10.46
CA GLU A 67 6.54 13.42 -11.37
C GLU A 67 6.49 12.80 -12.78
N GLU A 68 5.28 12.45 -13.22
CA GLU A 68 4.93 11.89 -14.55
C GLU A 68 5.25 10.41 -14.84
#